data_AF-A0AAF0U147-F1
#
_entry.id   AF-A0AAF0U147-F1
#
_cell.length_a   1.000
_cell.length_b   1.000
_cell.length_c   1.000
_cell.angle_alpha   90.00
_cell.angle_beta   90.00
_cell.angle_gamma   90.00
#
_symmetry.space_group_name_H-M   'P 1'
#
loop_
_entity.id
_entity.type
_entity.pdbx_description
1 polymer ?
#
loop_
_entity_poly.entity_id
_entity_poly.type
_entity_poly.pdbx_seq_one_letter_code
_entity_poly.pdbx_strand_id
1 'polypeptide(L)'
;KAKIPIINKRIINKEIQDINSKNPIKYVHLGGTEILIKACLREGIDTPIEIYLADDRIVQPIEKSIISAVKGNLIYQKFKFIIGANYSVAVNDRNIDKSLVFILENVRNRTSPRK
;
A
#
# COMPACT_ATOMS: atom_id res chain seq x y z
N LYS A 1 -11.36 -5.27 -6.91
CA LYS A 1 -10.03 -5.01 -6.29
C LYS A 1 -9.89 -3.50 -6.14
N ALA A 2 -9.81 -3.00 -4.91
CA ALA A 2 -9.57 -1.57 -4.69
C ALA A 2 -8.05 -1.33 -4.63
N LYS A 3 -7.57 -0.28 -5.31
CA LYS A 3 -6.17 0.15 -5.28
C LYS A 3 -6.10 1.60 -4.80
N ILE A 4 -5.29 1.87 -3.78
CA ILE A 4 -5.15 3.19 -3.16
C ILE A 4 -3.66 3.52 -3.09
N PRO A 5 -3.18 4.57 -3.79
CA PRO A 5 -1.83 5.10 -3.59
C PRO A 5 -1.65 5.54 -2.14
N ILE A 6 -0.69 4.94 -1.43
CA ILE A 6 -0.35 5.36 -0.07
C ILE A 6 0.49 6.63 -0.12
N ILE A 7 1.41 6.68 -1.08
CA ILE A 7 2.20 7.86 -1.38
C ILE A 7 1.81 8.41 -2.74
N ASN A 8 1.91 9.73 -2.87
CA ASN A 8 1.79 10.39 -4.15
C ASN A 8 2.71 11.61 -4.19
N LYS A 9 2.94 12.12 -5.39
CA LYS A 9 3.81 13.25 -5.68
C LYS A 9 3.45 14.50 -4.88
N ARG A 10 2.16 14.72 -4.62
CA ARG A 10 1.69 15.87 -3.84
C ARG A 10 2.15 15.77 -2.39
N ILE A 11 1.98 14.61 -1.74
CA ILE A 11 2.44 14.38 -0.36
C ILE A 11 3.96 14.52 -0.31
N ILE A 12 4.68 13.83 -1.20
CA ILE A 12 6.15 13.86 -1.22
C ILE A 12 6.69 15.28 -1.42
N ASN A 13 6.14 16.04 -2.37
CA ASN A 13 6.56 17.41 -2.61
C ASN A 13 6.30 18.32 -1.41
N LYS A 14 5.19 18.12 -0.70
CA LYS A 14 4.88 18.87 0.51
C LYS A 14 5.91 18.59 1.60
N GLU A 15 6.19 17.32 1.89
CA GLU A 15 7.19 16.94 2.90
C GLU A 15 8.60 17.44 2.53
N ILE A 16 8.95 17.43 1.24
CA ILE A 16 10.25 17.95 0.76
C ILE A 16 10.35 19.47 0.90
N GLN A 17 9.26 20.21 0.69
CA GLN A 17 9.27 21.68 0.81
C GLN A 17 9.61 22.15 2.23
N ASP A 18 9.24 21.36 3.24
CA ASP A 18 9.51 21.67 4.64
C ASP A 18 10.97 21.38 5.06
N ILE A 19 11.77 20.74 4.19
CA ILE A 19 13.16 20.38 4.46
C ILE A 19 14.11 21.47 3.94
N ASN A 20 14.78 22.18 4.85
CA ASN A 20 15.82 23.15 4.48
C ASN A 20 17.12 22.44 4.08
N SER A 21 17.26 22.14 2.78
CA SER A 21 18.45 21.52 2.21
C SER A 21 19.10 22.42 1.17
N LYS A 22 20.44 22.53 1.21
CA LYS A 22 21.23 23.25 0.20
C LYS A 22 21.20 22.56 -1.18
N ASN A 23 20.93 21.25 -1.20
CA ASN A 23 20.90 20.43 -2.41
C ASN A 23 19.49 19.88 -2.66
N PRO A 24 19.04 19.77 -3.92
CA PRO A 24 17.76 19.19 -4.25
C PRO A 24 17.69 17.72 -3.81
N ILE A 25 16.63 17.36 -3.11
CA ILE A 25 16.36 15.97 -2.70
C ILE A 25 16.02 15.16 -3.95
N LYS A 26 16.84 14.14 -4.24
CA LYS A 26 16.69 13.30 -5.44
C LYS A 26 15.88 12.04 -5.18
N TYR A 27 15.95 11.51 -3.96
CA TYR A 27 15.32 10.25 -3.58
C TYR A 27 14.62 10.39 -2.24
N VAL A 28 13.50 9.68 -2.08
CA VAL A 28 12.83 9.45 -0.81
C VAL A 28 12.97 7.99 -0.44
N HIS A 29 13.31 7.72 0.81
CA HIS A 29 13.36 6.36 1.34
C HIS A 29 12.02 6.02 2.00
N LEU A 30 11.38 4.95 1.53
CA LEU A 30 10.16 4.42 2.10
C LEU A 30 10.55 3.37 3.12
N GLY A 31 10.62 3.77 4.39
CA GLY A 31 10.99 2.90 5.51
C GLY A 31 9.82 2.03 5.96
N GLY A 32 9.13 2.45 7.03
CA GLY A 32 7.99 1.75 7.60
C GLY A 32 6.65 2.34 7.17
N THR A 33 5.69 1.48 6.87
CA THR A 33 4.28 1.83 6.66
C THR A 33 3.43 1.13 7.71
N GLU A 34 2.70 1.91 8.50
CA GLU A 34 1.67 1.40 9.42
C GLU A 34 0.30 1.54 8.76
N ILE A 35 -0.48 0.46 8.79
CA ILE A 35 -1.84 0.44 8.25
C ILE A 35 -2.81 -0.02 9.33
N LEU A 36 -3.84 0.78 9.54
CA LEU A 36 -4.98 0.48 10.40
C LEU A 36 -6.24 0.46 9.55
N ILE A 37 -6.92 -0.68 9.52
CA ILE A 37 -8.21 -0.86 8.87
C ILE A 37 -9.25 -1.07 9.97
N LYS A 38 -10.37 -0.36 9.86
CA LYS A 38 -11.47 -0.47 10.81
C LYS A 38 -12.77 -0.76 10.06
N ALA A 39 -13.54 -1.71 10.55
CA ALA A 39 -14.91 -1.92 10.11
C ALA A 39 -15.78 -0.71 10.51
N CYS A 40 -16.60 -0.21 9.58
CA CYS A 40 -17.52 0.90 9.88
C CYS A 40 -18.71 0.46 10.75
N LEU A 41 -19.03 -0.84 10.79
CA LEU A 41 -20.12 -1.40 11.59
C LEU A 41 -19.70 -1.71 13.02
N ARG A 42 -20.60 -1.48 13.98
CA ARG A 42 -20.36 -1.74 15.42
C ARG A 42 -20.08 -3.22 15.72
N GLU A 43 -20.77 -4.10 15.02
CA GLU A 43 -20.65 -5.56 15.16
C GLU A 43 -19.47 -6.17 14.40
N GLY A 44 -18.70 -5.34 13.67
CA GLY A 44 -17.68 -5.82 12.75
C GLY A 44 -18.29 -6.31 11.43
N ILE A 45 -17.44 -6.84 10.55
CA ILE A 45 -17.87 -7.48 9.30
C ILE A 45 -17.15 -8.81 9.19
N ASP A 46 -17.89 -9.92 9.22
CA ASP A 46 -17.32 -11.26 8.97
C ASP A 46 -16.98 -11.44 7.48
N THR A 47 -15.94 -10.73 7.05
CA THR A 47 -15.43 -10.75 5.68
C THR A 47 -13.94 -11.02 5.72
N PRO A 48 -13.51 -12.19 5.21
CA PRO A 48 -12.10 -12.44 5.00
C PRO A 48 -11.58 -11.50 3.91
N ILE A 49 -10.51 -10.78 4.24
CA ILE A 49 -9.84 -9.85 3.34
C ILE A 49 -8.40 -10.29 3.12
N GLU A 50 -7.92 -10.06 1.90
CA GLU A 50 -6.52 -10.12 1.55
C GLU A 50 -6.07 -8.72 1.17
N ILE A 51 -4.99 -8.29 1.80
CA ILE A 51 -4.39 -6.98 1.64
C ILE A 51 -3.01 -7.18 1.06
N TYR A 52 -2.67 -6.38 0.05
CA TYR A 52 -1.32 -6.33 -0.50
C TYR A 52 -0.79 -4.92 -0.41
N LEU A 53 0.48 -4.80 -0.01
CA LEU A 53 1.31 -3.66 -0.32
C LEU A 53 2.14 -3.99 -1.54
N ALA A 54 2.11 -3.12 -2.53
CA ALA A 54 2.82 -3.35 -3.77
C ALA A 54 3.44 -2.08 -4.36
N ASP A 55 4.52 -2.27 -5.10
CA ASP A 55 5.05 -1.33 -6.06
C ASP A 55 4.43 -1.60 -7.43
N ASP A 56 3.33 -0.91 -7.75
CA ASP A 56 2.54 -1.09 -8.97
C ASP A 56 3.26 -0.50 -10.22
N ARG A 57 4.52 -0.05 -10.08
CA ARG A 57 5.42 0.24 -11.22
C ARG A 57 5.98 -1.04 -11.83
N ILE A 58 6.14 -2.10 -11.03
CA ILE A 58 6.67 -3.39 -11.47
C ILE A 58 5.51 -4.21 -12.04
N VAL A 59 5.35 -4.18 -13.36
CA VAL A 59 4.25 -4.89 -14.03
C VAL A 59 4.54 -6.37 -14.31
N GLN A 60 5.81 -6.74 -14.51
CA GLN A 60 6.23 -8.13 -14.74
C GLN A 60 7.63 -8.38 -14.18
N PRO A 61 7.87 -9.50 -13.47
CA PRO A 61 6.87 -10.44 -12.95
C PRO A 61 6.11 -9.84 -11.76
N ILE A 62 4.81 -10.12 -11.65
CA ILE A 62 3.91 -9.45 -10.68
C ILE A 62 4.27 -9.79 -9.23
N GLU A 63 4.89 -10.95 -8.98
CA GLU A 63 5.34 -11.39 -7.68
C GLU A 63 6.39 -10.44 -7.10
N LYS A 64 7.20 -9.81 -7.96
CA LYS A 64 8.20 -8.81 -7.55
C LYS A 64 7.59 -7.45 -7.24
N SER A 65 6.33 -7.22 -7.59
CA SER A 65 5.61 -6.01 -7.19
C SER A 65 5.17 -6.08 -5.73
N ILE A 66 4.97 -7.27 -5.17
CA ILE A 66 4.40 -7.46 -3.84
C ILE A 66 5.48 -7.26 -2.79
N ILE A 67 5.32 -6.21 -1.99
CA ILE A 67 6.18 -5.90 -0.83
C ILE A 67 5.75 -6.76 0.36
N SER A 68 4.44 -6.91 0.55
CA SER A 68 3.88 -7.71 1.64
C SER A 68 2.43 -8.07 1.35
N ALA A 69 2.00 -9.21 1.88
CA ALA A 69 0.63 -9.68 1.80
C ALA A 69 0.16 -10.07 3.20
N VAL A 70 -1.04 -9.64 3.56
CA VAL A 70 -1.65 -9.95 4.85
C VAL A 70 -3.07 -10.44 4.63
N LYS A 71 -3.42 -11.53 5.30
CA LYS A 71 -4.76 -12.09 5.31
C LYS A 71 -5.37 -11.90 6.69
N GLY A 72 -6.62 -11.47 6.74
CA GLY A 72 -7.31 -11.21 7.99
C GLY A 72 -8.83 -11.25 7.85
N ASN A 73 -9.53 -11.00 8.95
CA ASN A 73 -10.98 -10.88 8.98
C ASN A 73 -11.36 -9.64 9.79
N LEU A 74 -12.31 -8.85 9.29
CA LEU A 74 -12.80 -7.62 9.91
C LEU A 74 -13.87 -7.85 10.99
N ILE A 75 -14.15 -9.10 11.36
CA ILE A 75 -15.07 -9.45 12.46
C ILE A 75 -14.63 -8.82 13.79
N TYR A 76 -13.33 -8.71 14.03
CA TYR A 76 -12.74 -8.15 15.25
C TYR A 76 -12.61 -6.60 15.22
N GLN A 77 -13.37 -5.94 14.34
CA GLN A 77 -13.47 -4.48 14.14
C GLN A 77 -12.19 -3.76 13.67
N LYS A 78 -11.00 -4.10 14.17
CA LYS A 78 -9.74 -3.42 13.88
C LYS A 78 -8.69 -4.41 13.41
N PHE A 79 -7.96 -4.03 12.38
CA PHE A 79 -6.82 -4.77 11.86
C PHE A 79 -5.64 -3.81 11.70
N LYS A 80 -4.57 -4.04 12.46
CA LYS A 80 -3.36 -3.21 12.46
C LYS A 80 -2.14 -4.04 12.07
N PHE A 81 -1.32 -3.53 11.18
CA PHE A 81 -0.03 -4.13 10.84
C PHE A 81 0.98 -3.06 10.43
N ILE A 82 2.26 -3.37 10.65
CA ILE A 82 3.41 -2.52 10.33
C ILE A 82 4.29 -3.30 9.37
N ILE A 83 4.64 -2.69 8.24
CA ILE A 83 5.47 -3.32 7.20
C ILE A 83 6.64 -2.40 6.89
N GLY A 84 7.85 -2.96 6.84
CA GLY A 84 9.01 -2.29 6.27
C GLY A 84 8.99 -2.44 4.75
N ALA A 85 8.72 -1.35 4.03
CA ALA A 85 8.87 -1.31 2.59
C ALA A 85 10.36 -1.37 2.21
N ASN A 86 11.19 -0.56 2.89
CA ASN A 86 12.65 -0.56 2.84
C ASN A 86 13.25 -0.41 1.42
N TYR A 87 12.70 0.49 0.59
CA TYR A 87 13.31 0.87 -0.69
C TYR A 87 13.22 2.38 -0.94
N SER A 88 14.03 2.85 -1.88
CA SER A 88 14.09 4.27 -2.25
C SER A 88 13.46 4.52 -3.61
N VAL A 89 12.83 5.68 -3.76
CA VAL A 89 12.16 6.11 -4.99
C VAL A 89 12.68 7.47 -5.40
N ALA A 90 12.94 7.65 -6.69
CA ALA A 90 13.35 8.95 -7.21
C ALA A 90 12.17 9.93 -7.18
N VAL A 91 12.39 11.15 -6.67
CA VAL A 91 11.34 12.18 -6.53
C VAL A 91 10.77 12.60 -7.91
N ASN A 92 11.59 12.49 -8.95
CA ASN A 92 11.21 12.79 -10.33
C ASN A 92 10.63 11.60 -11.11
N ASP A 93 10.44 10.44 -10.47
CA ASP A 93 9.81 9.29 -11.12
C ASP A 93 8.41 9.67 -11.63
N ARG A 94 8.15 9.41 -12.92
CA ARG A 94 6.87 9.73 -13.57
C ARG A 94 5.70 8.94 -12.97
N ASN A 95 5.98 7.77 -12.40
CA ASN A 95 5.03 6.85 -11.79
C ASN A 95 5.20 6.75 -10.27
N ILE A 96 5.71 7.80 -9.60
CA ILE A 96 5.92 7.79 -8.15
C ILE A 96 4.64 7.47 -7.36
N ASP A 97 3.46 7.84 -7.87
CA ASP A 97 2.16 7.53 -7.25
C ASP A 97 1.83 6.01 -7.25
N LYS A 98 2.54 5.23 -8.06
CA LYS A 98 2.43 3.77 -8.11
C LYS A 98 3.48 3.08 -7.23
N SER A 99 4.40 3.84 -6.64
CA SER A 99 5.54 3.24 -5.97
C SER A 99 5.21 2.58 -4.65
N LEU A 100 4.14 2.97 -3.95
CA LEU A 100 3.57 2.23 -2.82
C LEU A 100 2.04 2.30 -2.87
N VAL A 101 1.42 1.18 -3.21
CA VAL A 101 -0.03 1.05 -3.40
C VAL A 101 -0.58 0.03 -2.42
N PHE A 102 -1.63 0.44 -1.71
CA PHE A 102 -2.49 -0.43 -0.93
C PHE A 102 -3.52 -1.10 -1.84
N ILE A 103 -3.63 -2.41 -1.75
CA ILE A 103 -4.52 -3.21 -2.56
C ILE A 103 -5.40 -4.04 -1.63
N LEU A 104 -6.71 -3.91 -1.77
CA LEU A 104 -7.69 -4.71 -1.02
C LEU A 104 -8.47 -5.64 -1.94
N GLU A 105 -8.49 -6.92 -1.56
CA GLU A 105 -9.27 -7.97 -2.20
C GLU A 105 -10.20 -8.66 -1.19
N ASN A 106 -11.44 -8.91 -1.62
CA ASN A 106 -12.37 -9.75 -0.87
C ASN A 106 -12.15 -11.21 -1.29
N VAL A 107 -11.86 -12.09 -0.33
CA VAL A 107 -11.54 -13.50 -0.58
C VAL A 107 -12.75 -14.28 -1.12
N ARG A 108 -13.98 -13.83 -0.85
CA ARG A 108 -15.21 -14.48 -1.37
C ARG A 108 -15.33 -14.44 -2.90
N ASN A 109 -14.59 -13.57 -3.59
CA ASN A 109 -14.59 -13.49 -5.07
C ASN A 109 -13.65 -14.51 -5.74
N ARG A 110 -13.08 -15.48 -5.01
CA ARG A 110 -12.18 -16.52 -5.57
C ARG A 110 -12.82 -17.91 -5.78
N THR A 111 -14.11 -18.11 -5.50
CA THR A 111 -14.86 -19.31 -5.90
C THR A 111 -15.50 -19.08 -7.28
N SER A 112 -15.23 -19.75 -8.40
CA SER A 112 -14.44 -20.94 -8.80
C SER A 112 -14.14 -20.81 -10.32
N PRO A 113 -13.13 -21.48 -10.92
CA PRO A 113 -13.24 -21.82 -12.33
C PRO A 113 -14.44 -22.75 -12.48
N ARG A 114 -15.35 -22.45 -13.41
CA ARG A 114 -16.30 -23.46 -13.88
C ARG A 114 -15.44 -24.63 -14.40
N LYS A 115 -15.55 -25.79 -13.75
CA LYS A 115 -15.09 -27.05 -14.34
C LYS A 115 -15.86 -27.30 -15.64
#